data_AF-A0AA43EWF9-F1
#
_entry.id   AF-A0AA43EWF9-F1
#
_cell.length_a   1.000
_cell.length_b   1.000
_cell.length_c   1.000
_cell.angle_alpha   90.00
_cell.angle_beta   90.00
_cell.angle_gamma   90.00
#
_symmetry.space_group_name_H-M   'P 1'
#
loop_
_entity.id
_entity.type
_entity.pdbx_description
1 polymer ?
#
loop_
_entity_poly.entity_id
_entity_poly.type
_entity_poly.pdbx_seq_one_letter_code
_entity_poly.pdbx_strand_id
1 'polypeptide(L)'
;MTIEEIRELVRAGRYEVSLHAQQERLEDDLDINEIETALLKGELIEEYPKDPRGSSCLVGGLAGPKQIHVVIGWATRKQQVERTLRVITVYIPRPPKWTDLRTRGTKP
;
A
#
# COMPACT_ATOMS: atom_id res chain seq x y z
N MET A 1 10.28 -6.58 -4.13
CA MET A 1 9.28 -7.02 -3.14
C MET A 1 8.19 -7.70 -3.94
N THR A 2 7.86 -8.95 -3.65
CA THR A 2 6.83 -9.68 -4.42
C THR A 2 5.45 -9.54 -3.77
N ILE A 3 4.38 -9.69 -4.56
CA ILE A 3 3.01 -9.64 -4.02
C ILE A 3 2.75 -10.83 -3.09
N GLU A 4 3.38 -11.98 -3.33
CA GLU A 4 3.34 -13.15 -2.43
C GLU A 4 3.97 -12.85 -1.06
N GLU A 5 5.18 -12.26 -1.02
CA GLU A 5 5.81 -11.83 0.24
C GLU A 5 4.94 -10.82 1.00
N ILE A 6 4.29 -9.89 0.29
CA ILE A 6 3.37 -8.94 0.91
C ILE A 6 2.20 -9.67 1.58
N ARG A 7 1.57 -10.59 0.85
CA ARG A 7 0.42 -11.36 1.36
C ARG A 7 0.80 -12.20 2.57
N GLU A 8 1.97 -12.83 2.57
CA GLU A 8 2.46 -13.62 3.71
C GLU A 8 2.63 -12.75 4.96
N LEU A 9 3.30 -11.61 4.84
CA LEU A 9 3.53 -10.71 5.96
C LEU A 9 2.25 -10.05 6.48
N VAL A 10 1.30 -9.70 5.59
CA VAL A 10 -0.01 -9.18 5.99
C VAL A 10 -0.80 -10.24 6.78
N ARG A 11 -0.87 -11.49 6.30
CA ARG A 11 -1.53 -12.58 7.05
C ARG A 11 -0.89 -12.85 8.41
N ALA A 12 0.42 -12.64 8.52
CA ALA A 12 1.15 -12.79 9.77
C ALA A 12 1.03 -11.56 10.70
N GLY A 13 0.31 -10.50 10.30
CA GLY A 13 0.24 -9.24 11.05
C GLY A 13 1.58 -8.50 11.13
N ARG A 14 2.54 -8.83 10.25
CA ARG A 14 3.90 -8.29 10.22
C ARG A 14 3.99 -7.04 9.34
N TYR A 15 3.23 -6.04 9.71
CA TYR A 15 3.30 -4.72 9.10
C TYR A 15 3.03 -3.63 10.12
N GLU A 16 3.44 -2.41 9.79
CA GLU A 16 3.10 -1.21 10.53
C GLU A 16 2.49 -0.17 9.59
N VAL A 17 1.62 0.68 10.13
CA VAL A 17 1.01 1.79 9.39
C VAL A 17 1.73 3.08 9.78
N SER A 18 2.25 3.82 8.81
CA SER A 18 2.92 5.10 9.07
C SER A 18 1.90 6.13 9.61
N LEU A 19 2.37 7.17 10.30
CA LEU A 19 1.48 8.26 10.76
C LEU A 19 0.73 8.91 9.58
N HIS A 20 1.43 9.12 8.46
CA HIS A 20 0.81 9.67 7.26
C HIS A 20 -0.28 8.74 6.69
N ALA A 21 0.00 7.43 6.62
CA ALA A 21 -1.01 6.46 6.20
C ALA A 21 -2.21 6.37 7.17
N GLN A 22 -1.99 6.56 8.48
CA GLN A 22 -3.08 6.64 9.46
C GLN A 22 -3.98 7.86 9.23
N GLN A 23 -3.41 9.01 8.84
CA GLN A 23 -4.17 10.21 8.53
C GLN A 23 -4.99 10.02 7.25
N GLU A 24 -4.34 9.62 6.16
CA GLU A 24 -4.98 9.47 4.84
C GLU A 24 -6.11 8.43 4.87
N ARG A 25 -5.93 7.29 5.56
CA ARG A 25 -7.01 6.31 5.66
C ARG A 25 -8.23 6.86 6.39
N LEU A 26 -8.05 7.72 7.39
CA LEU A 26 -9.18 8.31 8.12
C LEU A 26 -9.88 9.36 7.26
N GLU A 27 -9.13 10.14 6.48
CA GLU A 27 -9.68 11.10 5.53
C GLU A 27 -10.49 10.44 4.40
N ASP A 28 -10.05 9.26 3.96
CA ASP A 28 -10.71 8.46 2.92
C ASP A 28 -11.72 7.43 3.45
N ASP A 29 -12.04 7.47 4.75
CA ASP A 29 -12.97 6.53 5.43
C ASP A 29 -12.61 5.06 5.18
N LEU A 30 -11.34 4.72 5.39
CA LEU A 30 -10.76 3.40 5.19
C LEU A 30 -10.38 2.72 6.51
N ASP A 31 -10.93 1.53 6.70
CA ASP A 31 -10.60 0.66 7.81
C ASP A 31 -9.38 -0.21 7.52
N ILE A 32 -8.70 -0.66 8.59
CA ILE A 32 -7.55 -1.57 8.47
C ILE A 32 -7.91 -2.86 7.72
N ASN A 33 -9.11 -3.41 7.97
CA ASN A 33 -9.58 -4.62 7.28
C ASN A 33 -9.75 -4.40 5.76
N GLU A 34 -10.12 -3.19 5.33
CA GLU A 34 -10.23 -2.85 3.91
C GLU A 34 -8.86 -2.74 3.26
N ILE A 35 -7.89 -2.15 3.97
CA ILE A 35 -6.48 -2.09 3.55
C ILE A 35 -5.91 -3.50 3.41
N GLU A 36 -6.07 -4.35 4.43
CA GLU A 36 -5.62 -5.74 4.38
C GLU A 36 -6.28 -6.52 3.24
N THR A 37 -7.58 -6.33 3.01
CA THR A 37 -8.29 -6.95 1.90
C THR A 37 -7.70 -6.53 0.55
N ALA A 38 -7.44 -5.24 0.38
CA ALA A 38 -6.82 -4.70 -0.83
C ALA A 38 -5.41 -5.27 -1.06
N LEU A 39 -4.61 -5.44 0.01
CA LEU A 39 -3.28 -6.04 -0.09
C LEU A 39 -3.32 -7.55 -0.38
N LEU A 40 -4.28 -8.26 0.20
CA LEU A 40 -4.39 -9.71 0.07
C LEU A 40 -4.92 -10.13 -1.31
N LYS A 41 -5.88 -9.38 -1.85
CA LYS A 41 -6.56 -9.70 -3.13
C LYS A 41 -6.10 -8.84 -4.30
N GLY A 42 -5.35 -7.78 -4.02
CA GLY A 42 -4.85 -6.85 -5.02
C GLY A 42 -3.64 -7.37 -5.77
N GLU A 43 -3.07 -6.44 -6.53
CA GLU A 43 -1.98 -6.67 -7.44
C GLU A 43 -0.93 -5.57 -7.37
N LEU A 44 0.28 -5.91 -7.79
CA LEU A 44 1.37 -4.96 -7.92
C LEU A 44 1.13 -4.07 -9.14
N ILE A 45 1.01 -2.75 -8.92
CA ILE A 45 0.72 -1.75 -9.95
C ILE A 45 2.01 -1.07 -10.41
N GLU A 46 2.84 -0.63 -9.47
CA GLU A 46 4.12 0.03 -9.75
C GLU A 46 5.19 -0.42 -8.75
N GLU A 47 6.44 -0.49 -9.21
CA GLU A 47 7.60 -0.78 -8.37
C GLU A 47 8.53 0.43 -8.28
N TYR A 48 9.03 0.72 -7.08
CA TYR A 48 9.94 1.82 -6.80
C TYR A 48 11.22 1.28 -6.12
N PRO A 49 12.10 0.58 -6.86
CA PRO A 49 13.31 -0.03 -6.28
C PRO A 49 14.32 1.01 -5.76
N LYS A 50 14.20 2.28 -6.19
CA LYS A 50 15.11 3.38 -5.87
C LYS A 50 14.48 4.46 -4.99
N ASP A 51 13.39 4.17 -4.28
CA ASP A 51 12.83 5.13 -3.32
C ASP A 51 13.89 5.46 -2.25
N PRO A 52 14.13 6.75 -1.92
CA PRO A 52 15.11 7.15 -0.91
C PRO A 52 14.93 6.48 0.47
N ARG A 53 13.73 5.98 0.75
CA ARG A 53 13.37 5.29 2.00
C ARG A 53 13.64 3.78 1.96
N GLY A 54 14.16 3.26 0.84
CA GLY A 54 14.30 1.84 0.55
C GLY A 54 13.23 1.35 -0.43
N SER A 55 13.45 0.18 -1.05
CA SER A 55 12.54 -0.38 -2.06
C SER A 55 11.09 -0.39 -1.58
N SER A 56 10.21 0.20 -2.38
CA SER A 56 8.77 0.28 -2.16
C SER A 56 8.00 -0.08 -3.43
N CYS A 57 6.69 -0.25 -3.31
CA CYS A 57 5.79 -0.51 -4.42
C CYS A 57 4.38 0.01 -4.14
N LEU A 58 3.60 0.16 -5.21
CA LEU A 58 2.18 0.44 -5.16
C LEU A 58 1.39 -0.84 -5.41
N VAL A 59 0.49 -1.17 -4.49
CA VAL A 59 -0.49 -2.24 -4.64
C VAL A 59 -1.87 -1.61 -4.82
N GLY A 60 -2.60 -2.11 -5.82
CA GLY A 60 -3.98 -1.73 -6.10
C GLY A 60 -4.91 -2.91 -5.80
N GLY A 61 -5.98 -2.66 -5.06
CA GLY A 61 -6.94 -3.71 -4.69
C GLY A 61 -8.35 -3.19 -4.46
N LEU A 62 -9.27 -4.13 -4.26
CA LEU A 62 -10.67 -3.85 -3.97
C LEU A 62 -11.04 -4.33 -2.57
N ALA A 63 -11.77 -3.50 -1.84
CA ALA A 63 -12.48 -3.88 -0.61
C ALA A 63 -13.96 -3.51 -0.77
N GLY A 64 -14.79 -4.50 -1.11
CA GLY A 64 -16.17 -4.24 -1.52
C GLY A 64 -16.22 -3.30 -2.73
N PRO A 65 -16.93 -2.16 -2.66
CA PRO A 65 -17.01 -1.19 -3.75
C PRO A 65 -15.79 -0.24 -3.82
N LYS A 66 -14.93 -0.21 -2.78
CA LYS A 66 -13.82 0.75 -2.70
C LYS A 66 -12.60 0.26 -3.48
N GLN A 67 -12.11 1.09 -4.40
CA GLN A 67 -10.78 0.96 -5.01
C GLN A 67 -9.75 1.56 -4.07
N ILE A 68 -8.71 0.82 -3.74
CA ILE A 68 -7.73 1.24 -2.73
C ILE A 68 -6.33 1.08 -3.29
N HIS A 69 -5.55 2.16 -3.19
CA HIS A 69 -4.12 2.20 -3.47
C HIS A 69 -3.34 2.21 -2.16
N VAL A 70 -2.38 1.30 -2.04
CA VAL A 70 -1.53 1.18 -0.87
C VAL A 70 -0.08 1.22 -1.33
N VAL A 71 0.70 2.19 -0.83
CA VAL A 71 2.15 2.21 -1.05
C VAL A 71 2.80 1.52 0.13
N ILE A 72 3.55 0.45 -0.14
CA ILE A 72 4.26 -0.34 0.87
C ILE A 72 5.75 -0.28 0.62
N GLY A 73 6.52 -0.18 1.70
CA GLY A 73 7.97 -0.39 1.68
C GLY A 73 8.42 -1.26 2.85
N TRP A 74 9.72 -1.47 2.97
CA TRP A 74 10.29 -2.15 4.13
C TRP A 74 10.36 -1.22 5.34
N ALA A 75 9.96 -1.72 6.51
CA ALA A 75 10.23 -1.03 7.76
C ALA A 75 11.71 -1.18 8.12
N THR A 76 12.43 -0.07 8.18
CA THR A 76 13.86 -0.05 8.57
C THR A 76 13.97 0.29 10.05
N ARG A 77 14.27 -0.71 10.90
CA ARG A 77 14.65 -0.49 12.31
C ARG A 77 15.98 -1.17 12.61
N LYS A 78 16.87 -0.46 13.33
CA LYS A 78 18.26 -0.88 13.63
C LYS A 78 18.38 -2.23 14.36
N GLN A 79 17.29 -2.74 14.95
CA GLN A 79 17.28 -3.95 15.79
C GLN A 79 16.21 -4.96 15.34
N GLN A 80 15.65 -4.82 14.14
CA GLN A 80 14.62 -5.73 13.66
C GLN A 80 15.27 -7.03 13.17
N VAL A 81 14.92 -8.15 13.83
CA VAL A 81 15.36 -9.49 13.44
C VAL A 81 14.55 -10.03 12.27
N GLU A 82 13.26 -9.67 12.21
CA GLU A 82 12.33 -10.12 11.17
C GLU A 82 11.97 -9.00 10.20
N ARG A 83 11.68 -9.35 8.94
CA ARG A 83 11.17 -8.38 7.95
C ARG A 83 9.76 -7.96 8.33
N THR A 84 9.52 -6.65 8.31
CA THR A 84 8.21 -6.03 8.56
C THR A 84 7.93 -5.06 7.42
N LEU A 85 6.68 -5.06 6.93
CA LEU A 85 6.23 -4.08 5.96
C LEU A 85 5.88 -2.77 6.64
N ARG A 86 6.02 -1.65 5.93
CA ARG A 86 5.47 -0.36 6.32
C ARG A 86 4.48 0.09 5.26
N VAL A 87 3.22 0.29 5.64
CA VAL A 87 2.26 1.04 4.84
C VAL A 87 2.69 2.51 4.89
N ILE A 88 3.25 3.00 3.80
CA ILE A 88 3.80 4.35 3.68
C ILE A 88 2.65 5.36 3.53
N THR A 89 1.71 5.07 2.64
CA THR A 89 0.47 5.84 2.42
C THR A 89 -0.61 4.92 1.85
N VAL A 90 -1.86 5.33 1.96
CA VAL A 90 -3.05 4.64 1.46
C VAL A 90 -4.08 5.68 1.02
N TYR A 91 -4.76 5.46 -0.09
CA TYR A 91 -5.79 6.39 -0.58
C TYR A 91 -6.74 5.72 -1.59
N ILE A 92 -7.91 6.33 -1.81
CA ILE A 92 -8.79 6.01 -2.93
C ILE A 92 -8.24 6.68 -4.21
N PRO A 93 -7.94 5.94 -5.29
CA PRO A 93 -7.48 6.54 -6.53
C PRO A 93 -8.59 7.43 -7.12
N ARG A 94 -8.23 8.68 -7.44
CA ARG A 94 -9.15 9.68 -8.00
C ARG A 94 -8.55 10.31 -9.27
N PRO A 95 -9.39 10.68 -10.26
CA PRO A 95 -8.98 11.57 -11.34
C PRO A 95 -8.52 12.93 -10.79
N PRO A 96 -7.63 13.65 -11.50
CA PRO A 96 -7.00 13.29 -12.77
C PRO A 96 -5.76 12.39 -12.60
N LYS A 97 -5.37 12.06 -11.37
CA LYS A 97 -4.14 11.30 -11.11
C LYS A 97 -4.26 9.83 -11.54
N TRP A 98 -5.46 9.28 -11.43
CA TRP A 98 -5.81 7.92 -11.80
C TRP A 98 -7.15 7.91 -12.55
N THR A 99 -7.20 7.27 -13.72
CA THR A 99 -8.47 7.10 -14.47
C THR A 99 -9.22 5.85 -14.05
N ASP A 100 -8.48 4.86 -13.52
CA ASP A 100 -8.97 3.63 -12.92
C ASP A 100 -7.92 3.12 -11.90
N LEU A 101 -8.10 1.91 -11.36
CA LEU A 101 -7.20 1.29 -10.38
C LEU A 101 -5.75 1.08 -10.88
N ARG A 102 -5.51 1.07 -12.19
CA ARG A 102 -4.19 0.76 -12.78
C ARG A 102 -3.60 1.90 -13.60
N THR A 103 -4.43 2.76 -14.16
CA THR A 103 -4.01 3.70 -15.20
C THR A 103 -3.79 5.09 -14.61
N ARG A 104 -2.53 5.55 -14.63
CA ARG A 104 -2.18 6.95 -14.33
C ARG A 104 -2.88 7.86 -15.33
N GLY A 105 -3.55 8.89 -14.85
CA GLY A 105 -4.07 9.92 -15.75
C GLY A 105 -2.94 10.77 -16.31
N THR A 106 -3.17 11.31 -17.50
CA THR A 106 -2.26 12.25 -18.16
C THR A 106 -2.20 13.53 -17.33
N LYS A 107 -1.00 13.98 -16.97
CA LYS A 107 -0.83 15.35 -16.50
C LYS A 107 -1.35 16.30 -17.60
N PRO A 108 -2.18 17.30 -17.27
CA PRO A 108 -2.48 18.37 -18.23
C PRO A 108 -1.20 19.12 -18.64
#